data_AF-A0A969CED5-F1
#
_entry.id   AF-A0A969CED5-F1
#
_cell.length_a   1.000
_cell.length_b   1.000
_cell.length_c   1.000
_cell.angle_alpha   90.00
_cell.angle_beta   90.00
_cell.angle_gamma   90.00
#
_symmetry.space_group_name_H-M   'P 1'
#
loop_
_entity.id
_entity.type
_entity.pdbx_description
1 polymer ?
#
loop_
_entity_poly.entity_id
_entity_poly.type
_entity_poly.pdbx_seq_one_letter_code
_entity_poly.pdbx_strand_id
1 'polypeptide(L)'
;MQNTVTEKQQREAQLLEAFINMVKSPDGDVEALGHLFQAASDRYSLQLIIDFLSQEPQGKRAFQERPRLGNVDLEALHQLPKTTLGYHYAVHMLSNNLKVLSAKEIPDDDLAFLTVHTTETHDCWHVVTGCSTHITGEIELEAFYVAQMSASRFWLALLAKNLLKSTLQEIETSGDYMDALC
;
A
#
# COMPACT_ATOMS: atom_id res chain seq x y z
N MET A 1 -6.39 -21.87 -14.02
CA MET A 1 -7.47 -22.63 -13.33
C MET A 1 -8.62 -21.67 -13.10
N GLN A 2 -9.81 -21.95 -13.62
CA GLN A 2 -11.02 -21.21 -13.27
C GLN A 2 -11.48 -21.68 -11.89
N ASN A 3 -11.54 -20.78 -10.91
CA ASN A 3 -12.07 -21.09 -9.58
C ASN A 3 -13.53 -21.53 -9.69
N THR A 4 -13.92 -22.49 -8.85
CA THR A 4 -15.32 -22.92 -8.75
C THR A 4 -16.20 -21.77 -8.25
N VAL A 5 -17.49 -21.77 -8.60
CA VAL A 5 -18.45 -20.72 -8.19
C VAL A 5 -18.45 -20.52 -6.67
N THR A 6 -18.32 -21.61 -5.91
CA THR A 6 -18.28 -21.61 -4.44
C THR A 6 -17.04 -20.91 -3.88
N GLU A 7 -15.85 -21.15 -4.44
CA GLU A 7 -14.61 -20.49 -4.01
C GLU A 7 -14.64 -18.98 -4.28
N LYS A 8 -15.23 -18.57 -5.40
CA LYS A 8 -15.42 -17.15 -5.73
C LYS A 8 -16.35 -16.48 -4.72
N GLN A 9 -17.48 -17.09 -4.40
CA GLN A 9 -18.45 -16.58 -3.42
C GLN A 9 -17.84 -16.51 -2.01
N GLN A 10 -17.06 -17.50 -1.61
CA GLN A 10 -16.39 -17.51 -0.30
C GLN A 10 -15.37 -16.38 -0.18
N ARG A 11 -14.55 -16.14 -1.21
CA ARG A 11 -13.60 -15.02 -1.24
C ARG A 11 -14.31 -13.67 -1.19
N GLU A 12 -15.40 -13.51 -1.94
CA GLU A 12 -16.20 -12.28 -1.93
C GLU A 12 -16.79 -12.01 -0.54
N ALA A 13 -17.29 -13.03 0.14
CA ALA A 13 -17.77 -12.91 1.52
C ALA A 13 -16.65 -12.50 2.50
N GLN A 14 -15.48 -13.13 2.41
CA GLN A 14 -14.32 -12.80 3.26
C GLN A 14 -13.83 -11.36 3.03
N LEU A 15 -13.76 -10.92 1.77
CA LEU A 15 -13.37 -9.57 1.44
C LEU A 15 -14.40 -8.56 1.95
N LEU A 16 -15.70 -8.84 1.79
CA LEU A 16 -16.75 -7.97 2.31
C LEU A 16 -16.71 -7.87 3.84
N GLU A 17 -16.49 -8.99 4.54
CA GLU A 17 -16.36 -9.00 6.00
C GLU A 17 -15.15 -8.17 6.46
N ALA A 18 -13.97 -8.40 5.88
CA ALA A 18 -12.77 -7.65 6.21
C ALA A 18 -12.92 -6.16 5.91
N PHE A 19 -13.54 -5.82 4.77
CA PHE A 19 -13.83 -4.43 4.39
C PHE A 19 -14.76 -3.74 5.39
N ILE A 20 -15.87 -4.37 5.76
CA ILE A 20 -16.82 -3.80 6.73
C ILE A 20 -16.19 -3.67 8.12
N ASN A 21 -15.33 -4.61 8.52
CA ASN A 21 -14.59 -4.50 9.77
C ASN A 21 -13.62 -3.30 9.72
N MET A 22 -12.88 -3.12 8.62
CA MET A 22 -11.99 -1.97 8.45
C MET A 22 -12.73 -0.62 8.46
N VAL A 23 -13.93 -0.54 7.88
CA VAL A 23 -14.79 0.67 7.92
C VAL A 23 -15.19 1.04 9.36
N LYS A 24 -15.40 0.04 10.22
CA LYS A 24 -15.79 0.25 11.62
C LYS A 24 -14.60 0.50 12.55
N SER A 25 -13.41 0.12 12.14
CA SER A 25 -12.18 0.31 12.92
C SER A 25 -11.73 1.78 12.97
N PRO A 26 -11.05 2.18 14.06
CA PRO A 26 -10.31 3.44 14.10
C PRO A 26 -9.26 3.51 12.97
N ASP A 27 -8.90 4.72 12.56
CA ASP A 27 -7.81 4.88 11.59
C ASP A 27 -6.48 4.46 12.21
N GLY A 28 -5.63 3.81 11.40
CA GLY A 28 -4.39 3.20 11.87
C GLY A 28 -4.56 1.84 12.58
N ASP A 29 -5.74 1.22 12.56
CA ASP A 29 -5.94 -0.15 13.04
C ASP A 29 -5.18 -1.16 12.16
N VAL A 30 -3.98 -1.53 12.60
CA VAL A 30 -3.07 -2.44 11.89
C VAL A 30 -3.60 -3.86 11.77
N GLU A 31 -4.45 -4.31 12.69
CA GLU A 31 -5.01 -5.67 12.66
C GLU A 31 -6.10 -5.75 11.60
N ALA A 32 -7.03 -4.80 11.59
CA ALA A 32 -8.06 -4.71 10.56
C ALA A 32 -7.44 -4.49 9.17
N LEU A 33 -6.39 -3.68 9.07
CA LEU A 33 -5.63 -3.47 7.83
C LEU A 33 -5.01 -4.79 7.34
N GLY A 34 -4.41 -5.57 8.23
CA GLY A 34 -3.83 -6.88 7.90
C GLY A 34 -4.87 -7.87 7.39
N HIS A 35 -6.05 -7.92 8.00
CA HIS A 35 -7.15 -8.76 7.53
C HIS A 35 -7.66 -8.33 6.15
N LEU A 36 -7.83 -7.02 5.91
CA LEU A 36 -8.21 -6.49 4.60
C LEU A 36 -7.15 -6.81 3.55
N PHE A 37 -5.87 -6.62 3.89
CA PHE A 37 -4.74 -6.95 3.01
C PHE A 37 -4.77 -8.41 2.60
N GLN A 38 -4.93 -9.33 3.56
CA GLN A 38 -5.01 -10.76 3.27
C GLN A 38 -6.21 -11.11 2.39
N ALA A 39 -7.40 -10.55 2.67
CA ALA A 39 -8.62 -10.84 1.93
C ALA A 39 -8.61 -10.25 0.50
N ALA A 40 -7.94 -9.11 0.30
CA ALA A 40 -7.85 -8.42 -0.99
C ALA A 40 -6.70 -8.92 -1.88
N SER A 41 -5.69 -9.59 -1.32
CA SER A 41 -4.48 -10.05 -2.02
C SER A 41 -4.65 -11.41 -2.69
N ASP A 42 -5.60 -11.52 -3.63
CA ASP A 42 -5.77 -12.77 -4.37
C ASP A 42 -4.80 -12.91 -5.55
N ARG A 43 -4.37 -14.14 -5.83
CA ARG A 43 -3.40 -14.43 -6.89
C ARG A 43 -3.77 -13.87 -8.26
N TYR A 44 -5.06 -13.80 -8.59
CA TYR A 44 -5.50 -13.31 -9.90
C TYR A 44 -5.27 -11.81 -10.05
N SER A 45 -5.66 -10.97 -9.08
CA SER A 45 -5.40 -9.54 -9.15
C SER A 45 -3.91 -9.22 -9.10
N LEU A 46 -3.16 -9.89 -8.23
CA LEU A 46 -1.71 -9.73 -8.13
C LEU A 46 -0.99 -10.11 -9.43
N GLN A 47 -1.41 -11.18 -10.12
CA GLN A 47 -0.83 -11.55 -11.41
C GLN A 47 -1.08 -10.48 -12.48
N LEU A 48 -2.28 -9.87 -12.51
CA LEU A 48 -2.56 -8.77 -13.44
C LEU A 48 -1.65 -7.56 -13.21
N ILE A 49 -1.34 -7.23 -11.95
CA ILE A 49 -0.39 -6.16 -11.60
C ILE A 49 1.01 -6.53 -12.12
N ILE A 50 1.49 -7.75 -11.86
CA ILE A 50 2.80 -8.22 -12.30
C ILE A 50 2.92 -8.18 -13.83
N ASP A 51 1.91 -8.69 -14.53
CA ASP A 51 1.86 -8.71 -16.00
C ASP A 51 1.87 -7.29 -16.57
N PHE A 52 1.17 -6.35 -15.93
CA PHE A 52 1.15 -4.94 -16.31
C PHE A 52 2.52 -4.28 -16.09
N LEU A 53 3.08 -4.38 -14.89
CA LEU A 53 4.37 -3.77 -14.54
C LEU A 53 5.54 -4.37 -15.36
N SER A 54 5.46 -5.65 -15.73
CA SER A 54 6.48 -6.34 -16.52
C SER A 54 6.50 -5.93 -18.00
N GLN A 55 5.53 -5.15 -18.47
CA GLN A 55 5.58 -4.54 -19.81
C GLN A 55 6.66 -3.46 -19.89
N GLU A 56 6.97 -2.81 -18.77
CA GLU A 56 8.04 -1.83 -18.70
C GLU A 56 9.41 -2.50 -18.44
N PRO A 57 10.48 -2.08 -19.13
CA PRO A 57 11.81 -2.68 -18.96
C PRO A 57 12.32 -2.64 -17.51
N GLN A 58 12.01 -1.57 -16.77
CA GLN A 58 12.37 -1.43 -15.36
C GLN A 58 11.58 -2.41 -14.48
N GLY A 59 10.27 -2.53 -14.68
CA GLY A 59 9.43 -3.47 -13.91
C GLY A 59 9.84 -4.92 -14.16
N LYS A 60 10.07 -5.29 -15.43
CA LYS A 60 10.59 -6.62 -15.78
C LYS A 60 11.92 -6.93 -15.08
N ARG A 61 12.85 -5.97 -15.07
CA ARG A 61 14.13 -6.12 -14.37
C ARG A 61 13.93 -6.27 -12.86
N ALA A 62 13.03 -5.49 -12.27
CA ALA A 62 12.74 -5.57 -10.83
C ALA A 62 12.24 -6.96 -10.42
N PHE A 63 11.37 -7.60 -11.19
CA PHE A 63 10.93 -8.99 -10.89
C PHE A 63 12.05 -10.02 -11.06
N GLN A 64 13.04 -9.76 -11.93
CA GLN A 64 14.20 -10.63 -12.11
C GLN A 64 15.25 -10.46 -10.99
N GLU A 65 15.56 -9.23 -10.63
CA GLU A 65 16.64 -8.88 -9.68
C GLU A 65 16.15 -8.83 -8.23
N ARG A 66 14.85 -8.63 -8.04
CA ARG A 66 14.16 -8.52 -6.75
C ARG A 66 14.87 -7.59 -5.75
N PRO A 67 15.11 -6.32 -6.13
CA PRO A 67 15.85 -5.38 -5.28
C PRO A 67 15.13 -5.17 -3.95
N ARG A 68 15.92 -5.09 -2.87
CA ARG A 68 15.45 -4.84 -1.50
C ARG A 68 16.03 -3.54 -0.99
N LEU A 69 15.31 -2.86 -0.09
CA LEU A 69 15.87 -1.74 0.67
C LEU A 69 17.06 -2.18 1.54
N GLY A 70 17.01 -3.40 2.07
CA GLY A 70 18.05 -3.94 2.94
C GLY A 70 18.08 -3.27 4.31
N ASN A 71 19.27 -3.24 4.93
CA ASN A 71 19.45 -2.59 6.22
C ASN A 71 19.56 -1.07 6.03
N VAL A 72 18.57 -0.33 6.53
CA VAL A 72 18.54 1.13 6.46
C VAL A 72 18.90 1.71 7.82
N ASP A 73 19.97 2.50 7.87
CA ASP A 73 20.40 3.25 9.04
C ASP A 73 19.84 4.69 8.96
N LEU A 74 18.76 4.94 9.70
CA LEU A 74 18.08 6.25 9.71
C LEU A 74 18.98 7.36 10.26
N GLU A 75 19.86 7.04 11.20
CA GLU A 75 20.75 8.03 11.82
C GLU A 75 21.82 8.46 10.82
N ALA A 76 22.41 7.50 10.09
CA ALA A 76 23.34 7.78 9.00
C ALA A 76 22.68 8.56 7.86
N LEU A 77 21.46 8.18 7.45
CA LEU A 77 20.71 8.90 6.42
C LEU A 77 20.38 10.34 6.85
N HIS A 78 20.08 10.58 8.12
CA HIS A 78 19.80 11.93 8.63
C HIS A 78 21.02 12.85 8.62
N GLN A 79 22.24 12.32 8.50
CA GLN A 79 23.47 13.12 8.33
C GLN A 79 23.76 13.51 6.87
N LEU A 80 22.99 13.01 5.90
CA LEU A 80 23.17 13.36 4.49
C LEU A 80 22.76 14.82 4.21
N PRO A 81 23.21 15.41 3.08
CA PRO A 81 22.79 16.75 2.69
C PRO A 81 21.27 16.85 2.57
N LYS A 82 20.71 18.00 2.99
CA LYS A 82 19.26 18.28 2.97
C LYS A 82 18.62 18.22 1.58
N THR A 83 19.40 18.18 0.51
CA THR A 83 18.93 18.07 -0.87
C THR A 83 18.75 16.62 -1.33
N THR A 84 18.96 15.63 -0.47
CA THR A 84 18.94 14.20 -0.82
C THR A 84 17.67 13.52 -0.35
N LEU A 85 17.21 12.53 -1.11
CA LEU A 85 16.10 11.66 -0.70
C LEU A 85 16.37 10.99 0.65
N GLY A 86 17.59 10.51 0.88
CA GLY A 86 17.95 9.84 2.13
C GLY A 86 17.73 10.71 3.36
N TYR A 87 18.12 11.99 3.31
CA TYR A 87 17.84 12.94 4.38
C TYR A 87 16.33 13.08 4.63
N HIS A 88 15.55 13.31 3.58
CA HIS A 88 14.10 13.50 3.70
C HIS A 88 13.38 12.24 4.19
N TYR A 89 13.81 11.06 3.74
CA TYR A 89 13.32 9.78 4.24
C TYR A 89 13.60 9.60 5.73
N ALA A 90 14.82 9.87 6.18
CA ALA A 90 15.15 9.80 7.60
C ALA A 90 14.32 10.77 8.44
N VAL A 91 14.15 12.02 7.99
CA VAL A 91 13.31 13.01 8.68
C VAL A 91 11.86 12.55 8.76
N HIS A 92 11.29 12.03 7.67
CA HIS A 92 9.94 11.49 7.63
C HIS A 92 9.76 10.36 8.64
N MET A 93 10.65 9.37 8.62
CA MET A 93 10.57 8.21 9.54
C MET A 93 10.68 8.64 11.00
N LEU A 94 11.68 9.47 11.33
CA LEU A 94 11.95 9.89 12.72
C LEU A 94 10.85 10.80 13.28
N SER A 95 10.34 11.74 12.47
CA SER A 95 9.29 12.67 12.92
C SER A 95 7.94 11.99 13.17
N ASN A 96 7.65 10.92 12.42
CA ASN A 96 6.43 10.13 12.57
C ASN A 96 6.59 8.93 13.53
N ASN A 97 7.76 8.75 14.16
CA ASN A 97 8.09 7.59 15.00
C ASN A 97 7.91 6.23 14.29
N LEU A 98 8.16 6.21 12.97
CA LEU A 98 8.06 5.02 12.14
C LEU A 98 9.31 4.15 12.25
N LYS A 99 9.16 2.87 11.95
CA LYS A 99 10.26 1.91 11.92
C LYS A 99 10.42 1.39 10.50
N VAL A 100 11.67 1.25 10.08
CA VAL A 100 11.99 0.62 8.79
C VAL A 100 11.43 -0.80 8.80
N LEU A 101 10.51 -1.07 7.88
CA LEU A 101 9.92 -2.39 7.72
C LEU A 101 10.92 -3.28 6.98
N SER A 102 11.50 -4.25 7.68
CA SER A 102 12.31 -5.29 7.05
C SER A 102 11.53 -6.60 7.02
N ALA A 103 10.97 -6.94 5.86
CA ALA A 103 10.49 -8.31 5.66
C ALA A 103 11.69 -9.27 5.62
N LYS A 104 11.52 -10.46 6.22
CA LYS A 104 12.45 -11.59 6.09
C LYS A 104 12.63 -11.99 4.60
N GLU A 105 13.53 -12.93 4.34
CA GLU A 105 13.76 -13.48 3.00
C GLU A 105 12.45 -13.70 2.24
N ILE A 106 12.37 -13.16 1.02
CA ILE A 106 11.22 -13.36 0.16
C ILE A 106 11.40 -14.72 -0.51
N PRO A 107 10.38 -15.58 -0.52
CA PRO A 107 10.36 -16.73 -1.41
C PRO A 107 10.66 -16.31 -2.86
N ASP A 108 11.22 -17.21 -3.66
CA ASP A 108 11.43 -17.01 -5.11
C ASP A 108 10.07 -17.04 -5.84
N ASP A 109 9.26 -15.99 -5.62
CA ASP A 109 7.89 -15.83 -6.06
C ASP A 109 7.60 -14.35 -6.31
N ASP A 110 7.12 -14.03 -7.51
CA ASP A 110 6.90 -12.64 -7.94
C ASP A 110 5.80 -11.95 -7.14
N LEU A 111 4.80 -12.70 -6.67
CA LEU A 111 3.72 -12.17 -5.84
C LEU A 111 4.24 -11.79 -4.45
N ALA A 112 5.08 -12.63 -3.86
CA ALA A 112 5.77 -12.31 -2.63
C ALA A 112 6.71 -11.10 -2.79
N PHE A 113 7.44 -11.01 -3.91
CA PHE A 113 8.27 -9.83 -4.21
C PHE A 113 7.45 -8.55 -4.32
N LEU A 114 6.38 -8.53 -5.11
CA LEU A 114 5.50 -7.36 -5.26
C LEU A 114 4.98 -6.88 -3.90
N THR A 115 4.50 -7.82 -3.08
CA THR A 115 3.96 -7.52 -1.75
C THR A 115 5.00 -6.88 -0.84
N VAL A 116 6.17 -7.52 -0.73
CA VAL A 116 7.24 -7.05 0.16
C VAL A 116 7.84 -5.75 -0.33
N HIS A 117 8.11 -5.62 -1.62
CA HIS A 117 8.69 -4.42 -2.21
C HIS A 117 7.77 -3.21 -2.02
N THR A 118 6.46 -3.39 -2.24
CA THR A 118 5.47 -2.32 -2.01
C THR A 118 5.41 -1.93 -0.53
N THR A 119 5.48 -2.91 0.37
CA THR A 119 5.43 -2.68 1.82
C THR A 119 6.68 -1.95 2.32
N GLU A 120 7.88 -2.41 1.95
CA GLU A 120 9.12 -1.83 2.46
C GLU A 120 9.37 -0.42 1.91
N THR A 121 8.92 -0.14 0.69
CA THR A 121 9.10 1.17 0.06
C THR A 121 7.98 2.16 0.33
N HIS A 122 6.89 1.77 1.01
CA HIS A 122 5.71 2.62 1.24
C HIS A 122 6.05 4.00 1.81
N ASP A 123 6.86 4.05 2.87
CA ASP A 123 7.29 5.32 3.48
C ASP A 123 8.23 6.13 2.55
N CYS A 124 8.94 5.48 1.62
CA CYS A 124 9.68 6.20 0.58
C CYS A 124 8.72 6.89 -0.40
N TRP A 125 7.58 6.26 -0.70
CA TRP A 125 6.58 6.83 -1.61
C TRP A 125 5.96 8.10 -1.03
N HIS A 126 5.62 8.14 0.27
CA HIS A 126 5.19 9.40 0.93
C HIS A 126 6.17 10.55 0.67
N VAL A 127 7.47 10.28 0.79
CA VAL A 127 8.50 11.32 0.62
C VAL A 127 8.65 11.76 -0.83
N VAL A 128 8.56 10.81 -1.77
CA VAL A 128 8.71 11.09 -3.21
C VAL A 128 7.49 11.81 -3.77
N THR A 129 6.28 11.45 -3.34
CA THR A 129 5.03 12.09 -3.78
C THR A 129 4.75 13.38 -3.02
N GLY A 130 5.29 13.54 -1.82
CA GLY A 130 4.99 14.67 -0.93
C GLY A 130 3.73 14.46 -0.09
N CYS A 131 3.11 13.28 -0.16
CA CYS A 131 1.93 12.94 0.63
C CYS A 131 2.26 12.87 2.12
N SER A 132 1.47 13.57 2.95
CA SER A 132 1.61 13.49 4.40
C SER A 132 1.17 12.13 4.96
N THR A 133 1.44 11.87 6.24
CA THR A 133 0.96 10.70 7.01
C THR A 133 -0.38 10.95 7.70
N HIS A 134 -1.02 12.08 7.44
CA HIS A 134 -2.39 12.33 7.87
C HIS A 134 -3.37 11.60 6.94
N ILE A 135 -4.62 11.40 7.38
CA ILE A 135 -5.60 10.60 6.64
C ILE A 135 -5.78 11.08 5.18
N THR A 136 -5.80 12.39 4.94
CA THR A 136 -5.89 12.93 3.57
C THR A 136 -4.65 12.62 2.73
N GLY A 137 -3.45 12.65 3.33
CA GLY A 137 -2.22 12.25 2.65
C GLY A 137 -2.14 10.75 2.37
N GLU A 138 -2.69 9.92 3.26
CA GLU A 138 -2.85 8.48 3.00
C GLU A 138 -3.80 8.24 1.83
N ILE A 139 -4.95 8.93 1.79
CA ILE A 139 -5.91 8.82 0.67
C ILE A 139 -5.28 9.25 -0.66
N GLU A 140 -4.51 10.34 -0.66
CA GLU A 140 -3.78 10.81 -1.83
C GLU A 140 -2.77 9.74 -2.31
N LEU A 141 -2.02 9.13 -1.39
CA LEU A 141 -1.07 8.09 -1.72
C LEU A 141 -1.75 6.78 -2.18
N GLU A 142 -2.86 6.40 -1.56
CA GLU A 142 -3.70 5.27 -1.99
C GLU A 142 -4.22 5.47 -3.43
N ALA A 143 -4.65 6.69 -3.77
CA ALA A 143 -5.08 7.05 -5.12
C ALA A 143 -3.92 6.96 -6.12
N PHE A 144 -2.75 7.46 -5.73
CA PHE A 144 -1.52 7.28 -6.50
C PHE A 144 -1.22 5.80 -6.76
N TYR A 145 -1.30 4.94 -5.74
CA TYR A 145 -1.10 3.49 -5.90
C TYR A 145 -2.10 2.85 -6.86
N VAL A 146 -3.39 3.20 -6.76
CA VAL A 146 -4.42 2.68 -7.68
C VAL A 146 -4.11 3.09 -9.13
N ALA A 147 -3.63 4.32 -9.34
CA ALA A 147 -3.23 4.79 -10.67
C ALA A 147 -1.99 4.07 -11.22
N GLN A 148 -1.01 3.74 -10.37
CA GLN A 148 0.23 3.06 -10.78
C GLN A 148 0.09 1.52 -10.91
N MET A 149 -0.72 0.90 -10.06
CA MET A 149 -0.85 -0.56 -9.93
C MET A 149 -2.24 -1.03 -10.37
N SER A 150 -2.44 -1.02 -11.69
CA SER A 150 -3.68 -1.50 -12.33
C SER A 150 -4.21 -2.78 -11.69
N ALA A 151 -5.51 -2.84 -11.41
CA ALA A 151 -6.20 -3.97 -10.78
C ALA A 151 -5.85 -4.28 -9.31
N SER A 152 -5.15 -3.40 -8.58
CA SER A 152 -4.97 -3.57 -7.13
C SER A 152 -6.28 -3.49 -6.35
N ARG A 153 -6.75 -4.64 -5.85
CA ARG A 153 -7.94 -4.71 -4.99
C ARG A 153 -7.71 -4.09 -3.63
N PHE A 154 -6.52 -4.24 -3.07
CA PHE A 154 -6.21 -3.74 -1.73
C PHE A 154 -6.27 -2.22 -1.67
N TRP A 155 -5.52 -1.53 -2.53
CA TRP A 155 -5.51 -0.06 -2.58
C TRP A 155 -6.88 0.51 -2.95
N LEU A 156 -7.58 -0.12 -3.91
CA LEU A 156 -8.95 0.29 -4.27
C LEU A 156 -9.94 0.08 -3.10
N ALA A 157 -9.78 -0.99 -2.32
CA ALA A 157 -10.60 -1.22 -1.14
C ALA A 157 -10.32 -0.21 -0.03
N LEU A 158 -9.08 0.25 0.14
CA LEU A 158 -8.77 1.32 1.12
C LEU A 158 -9.45 2.64 0.75
N LEU A 159 -9.37 3.06 -0.52
CA LEU A 159 -10.09 4.24 -1.01
C LEU A 159 -11.60 4.11 -0.78
N ALA A 160 -12.19 2.98 -1.17
CA ALA A 160 -13.61 2.73 -0.96
C ALA A 160 -13.99 2.71 0.52
N LYS A 161 -13.11 2.19 1.40
CA LYS A 161 -13.29 2.18 2.85
C LYS A 161 -13.30 3.61 3.38
N ASN A 162 -12.35 4.45 2.98
CA ASN A 162 -12.23 5.83 3.43
C ASN A 162 -13.48 6.65 3.04
N LEU A 163 -13.94 6.52 1.80
CA LEU A 163 -15.16 7.18 1.33
C LEU A 163 -16.41 6.69 2.06
N LEU A 164 -16.53 5.38 2.31
CA LEU A 164 -17.67 4.83 3.04
C LEU A 164 -17.65 5.24 4.51
N LYS A 165 -16.48 5.27 5.15
CA LYS A 165 -16.33 5.71 6.54
C LYS A 165 -16.74 7.18 6.70
N SER A 166 -16.27 8.07 5.82
CA SER A 166 -16.71 9.47 5.77
C SER A 166 -18.23 9.55 5.60
N THR A 167 -18.80 8.81 4.63
CA THR A 167 -20.25 8.80 4.39
C THR A 167 -21.08 8.37 5.61
N LEU A 168 -20.59 7.41 6.40
CA LEU A 168 -21.34 6.84 7.53
C LEU A 168 -21.11 7.57 8.86
N GLN A 169 -19.91 8.12 9.09
CA GLN A 169 -19.45 8.53 10.42
C GLN A 169 -18.96 9.98 10.48
N GLU A 170 -18.39 10.50 9.39
CA GLU A 170 -17.59 11.74 9.39
C GLU A 170 -17.83 12.54 8.09
N ILE A 171 -19.08 12.83 7.76
CA ILE A 171 -19.46 13.39 6.45
C ILE A 171 -18.81 14.75 6.16
N GLU A 172 -18.42 15.48 7.20
CA GLU A 172 -17.68 16.74 7.13
C GLU A 172 -16.29 16.59 6.48
N THR A 173 -15.68 15.40 6.50
CA THR A 173 -14.38 15.15 5.87
C THR A 173 -14.48 14.95 4.36
N SER A 174 -15.70 14.85 3.81
CA SER A 174 -15.93 14.50 2.41
C SER A 174 -15.28 15.48 1.42
N GLY A 175 -15.24 16.78 1.72
CA GLY A 175 -14.55 17.78 0.89
C GLY A 175 -13.05 17.50 0.81
N ASP A 176 -12.40 17.40 1.96
CA ASP A 176 -10.96 17.13 2.07
C ASP A 176 -10.58 15.79 1.42
N TYR A 177 -11.43 14.76 1.55
CA TYR A 177 -11.18 13.45 0.93
C TYR A 177 -11.31 13.50 -0.59
N MET A 178 -12.25 14.30 -1.12
CA MET A 178 -12.36 14.49 -2.57
C MET A 178 -11.22 15.33 -3.14
N ASP A 179 -10.75 16.34 -2.39
CA ASP A 179 -9.58 17.13 -2.77
C ASP A 179 -8.32 16.26 -2.81
N ALA A 180 -8.15 15.32 -1.87
CA ALA A 180 -7.05 14.35 -1.88
C ALA A 180 -7.07 13.37 -3.08
N LEU A 181 -8.22 13.21 -3.75
CA LEU A 181 -8.39 12.31 -4.90
C LEU A 181 -8.15 13.00 -6.26
N CYS A 182 -8.00 14.33 -6.27
CA CYS A 182 -7.97 15.17 -7.48
C CYS A 182 -6.55 15.62 -7.85
#